data_AF-A0A6X8N0B6-F1
#
_entry.id   AF-A0A6X8N0B6-F1
#
_cell.length_a   1.000
_cell.length_b   1.000
_cell.length_c   1.000
_cell.angle_alpha   90.00
_cell.angle_beta   90.00
_cell.angle_gamma   90.00
#
_symmetry.space_group_name_H-M   'P 1'
#
loop_
_entity.id
_entity.type
_entity.pdbx_description
1 polymer ?
#
loop_
_entity_poly.entity_id
_entity_poly.type
_entity_poly.pdbx_seq_one_letter_code
_entity_poly.pdbx_strand_id
1 'polypeptide(L)'
;MKKLIELRQQKTALKNQMRSLLEKADSENRSLNDDEGKQFDELRAKADSLDTEISRLESVADEERSKPGTGIQKLSSDELRNYIVTGDVRSLSTSTDSGRDGGYTVIPELDREVMRQLQDDSVMR
;
A
#
# COMPACT_ATOMS: atom_id res chain seq x y z
N MET A 1 -6.56 1.57 -5.10
CA MET A 1 -5.44 0.80 -4.51
C MET A 1 -5.90 -0.34 -3.59
N LYS A 2 -6.86 -0.15 -2.66
CA LYS A 2 -7.38 -1.24 -1.81
C LYS A 2 -7.83 -2.47 -2.63
N LYS A 3 -8.59 -2.25 -3.71
CA LYS A 3 -8.98 -3.29 -4.67
C LYS A 3 -7.81 -4.08 -5.27
N LEU A 4 -6.66 -3.44 -5.55
CA LEU A 4 -5.49 -4.13 -6.12
C LEU A 4 -4.85 -5.09 -5.08
N ILE A 5 -4.80 -4.66 -3.82
CA ILE A 5 -4.27 -5.49 -2.72
C ILE A 5 -5.18 -6.70 -2.51
N GLU A 6 -6.50 -6.49 -2.51
CA GLU A 6 -7.49 -7.56 -2.39
C GLU A 6 -7.38 -8.58 -3.53
N LEU A 7 -7.26 -8.14 -4.79
CA LEU A 7 -7.10 -9.04 -5.93
C LEU A 7 -5.80 -9.86 -5.85
N ARG A 8 -4.70 -9.24 -5.41
CA ARG A 8 -3.43 -9.95 -5.18
C ARG A 8 -3.57 -11.00 -4.07
N GLN A 9 -4.31 -10.71 -2.99
CA GLN A 9 -4.60 -11.68 -1.93
C GLN A 9 -5.49 -12.83 -2.42
N GLN A 10 -6.49 -12.55 -3.25
CA GLN A 10 -7.33 -13.59 -3.84
C GLN A 10 -6.52 -14.51 -4.75
N LYS A 11 -5.63 -13.95 -5.58
CA LYS A 11 -4.70 -14.72 -6.41
C LYS A 11 -3.81 -15.65 -5.58
N THR A 12 -3.23 -15.16 -4.49
CA THR A 12 -2.38 -16.00 -3.63
C THR A 12 -3.18 -17.10 -2.95
N ALA A 13 -4.41 -16.82 -2.52
CA ALA A 13 -5.31 -17.83 -1.98
C ALA A 13 -5.62 -18.95 -3.00
N LEU A 14 -5.96 -18.60 -4.24
CA LEU A 14 -6.21 -19.58 -5.31
C LEU A 14 -4.96 -20.41 -5.63
N LYS A 15 -3.77 -19.79 -5.67
CA LYS A 15 -2.51 -20.53 -5.86
C LYS A 15 -2.20 -21.49 -4.73
N ASN A 16 -2.51 -21.12 -3.49
CA ASN A 16 -2.36 -22.00 -2.34
C ASN A 16 -3.35 -23.17 -2.39
N GLN A 17 -4.59 -22.95 -2.84
CA GLN A 17 -5.57 -24.01 -3.05
C GLN A 17 -5.10 -25.00 -4.13
N MET A 18 -4.57 -24.51 -5.26
CA MET A 18 -3.99 -25.35 -6.31
C MET A 18 -2.81 -26.18 -5.79
N ARG A 19 -1.91 -25.59 -5.00
CA ARG A 19 -0.80 -26.32 -4.36
C ARG A 19 -1.30 -27.39 -3.39
N SER A 20 -2.30 -27.08 -2.56
CA SER A 20 -2.86 -28.04 -1.62
C SER A 20 -3.51 -29.24 -2.32
N LEU A 21 -4.14 -29.04 -3.48
CA LEU A 21 -4.66 -30.14 -4.31
C LEU A 21 -3.54 -31.05 -4.80
N LEU A 22 -2.44 -30.48 -5.29
CA LEU A 22 -1.27 -31.24 -5.74
C LEU A 22 -0.60 -31.98 -4.57
N GLU A 23 -0.38 -31.31 -3.44
CA GLU A 23 0.23 -31.91 -2.24
C GLU A 23 -0.61 -33.07 -1.69
N LYS A 24 -1.94 -32.99 -1.75
CA LYS A 24 -2.82 -34.10 -1.37
C LYS A 24 -2.64 -35.30 -2.29
N ALA A 25 -2.66 -35.09 -3.60
CA ALA A 25 -2.44 -36.15 -4.58
C ALA A 25 -1.05 -36.81 -4.39
N ASP A 26 -0.01 -35.99 -4.18
CA ASP A 26 1.35 -36.45 -3.90
C ASP A 26 1.43 -37.24 -2.59
N SER A 27 0.75 -36.78 -1.52
CA SER A 27 0.73 -37.47 -0.22
C SER A 27 0.08 -38.86 -0.30
N GLU A 28 -0.86 -39.03 -1.24
CA GLU A 28 -1.55 -40.29 -1.52
C GLU A 28 -0.81 -41.12 -2.59
N ASN A 29 0.38 -40.68 -3.06
CA ASN A 29 1.17 -41.29 -4.14
C ASN A 29 0.33 -41.59 -5.40
N ARG A 30 -0.64 -40.73 -5.71
CA ARG A 30 -1.51 -40.87 -6.88
C ARG A 30 -1.52 -39.59 -7.71
N SER A 31 -1.87 -39.73 -8.98
CA SER A 31 -2.20 -38.59 -9.82
C SER A 31 -3.55 -37.99 -9.42
N LEU A 32 -3.78 -36.74 -9.81
CA LEU A 32 -5.09 -36.11 -9.70
C LEU A 32 -6.15 -36.97 -10.39
N ASN A 33 -7.29 -37.13 -9.75
CA ASN A 33 -8.46 -37.74 -10.40
C ASN A 33 -9.13 -36.73 -11.35
N ASP A 34 -10.11 -37.19 -12.16
CA ASP A 34 -10.76 -36.35 -13.18
C ASP A 34 -11.46 -35.13 -12.58
N ASP A 35 -12.01 -35.23 -11.37
CA ASP A 35 -12.73 -34.14 -10.70
C ASP A 35 -11.75 -33.12 -10.09
N GLU A 36 -10.66 -33.58 -9.47
CA GLU A 36 -9.56 -32.76 -8.97
C GLU A 36 -8.84 -32.05 -10.13
N GLY A 37 -8.69 -32.72 -11.27
CA GLY A 37 -8.15 -32.14 -12.51
C GLY A 37 -9.01 -30.98 -13.02
N LYS A 38 -10.34 -31.17 -13.12
CA LYS A 38 -11.27 -30.09 -13.48
C LYS A 38 -11.21 -28.93 -12.50
N GLN A 39 -11.18 -29.20 -11.19
CA GLN A 39 -11.06 -28.16 -10.17
C GLN A 39 -9.75 -27.38 -10.31
N PHE A 40 -8.65 -28.06 -10.59
CA PHE A 40 -7.36 -27.42 -10.82
C PHE A 40 -7.41 -26.49 -12.04
N ASP A 41 -7.96 -26.96 -13.16
CA ASP A 41 -8.07 -26.16 -14.38
C ASP A 41 -9.00 -24.95 -14.20
N GLU A 42 -10.10 -25.08 -13.46
CA GLU A 42 -10.96 -23.97 -13.11
C GLU A 42 -10.27 -22.94 -12.22
N LEU A 43 -9.53 -23.40 -11.20
CA LEU A 43 -8.76 -22.51 -10.32
C LEU A 43 -7.66 -21.79 -11.09
N ARG A 44 -7.03 -22.47 -12.04
CA ARG A 44 -6.03 -21.89 -12.95
C ARG A 44 -6.64 -20.81 -13.84
N ALA A 45 -7.78 -21.08 -14.47
CA ALA A 45 -8.49 -20.10 -15.29
C ALA A 45 -8.90 -18.85 -14.49
N LYS A 46 -9.33 -19.02 -13.23
CA LYS A 46 -9.62 -17.91 -12.31
C LYS A 46 -8.36 -17.13 -11.92
N ALA A 47 -7.24 -17.81 -11.71
CA ALA A 47 -5.97 -17.15 -11.41
C ALA A 47 -5.46 -16.32 -12.60
N ASP A 48 -5.58 -16.86 -13.81
CA ASP A 48 -5.18 -16.17 -15.04
C ASP A 48 -6.06 -14.94 -15.31
N SER A 49 -7.38 -15.02 -15.07
CA SER A 49 -8.27 -13.87 -15.21
C SER A 49 -7.93 -12.76 -14.20
N LEU A 50 -7.69 -13.11 -12.94
CA LEU A 50 -7.22 -12.16 -11.92
C LEU A 50 -5.89 -11.52 -12.30
N ASP A 51 -4.96 -12.27 -12.91
CA ASP A 51 -3.68 -11.73 -13.38
C ASP A 51 -3.87 -10.66 -14.44
N THR A 52 -4.77 -10.89 -15.41
CA THR A 52 -5.07 -9.86 -16.40
C THR A 52 -5.72 -8.61 -15.79
N GLU A 53 -6.60 -8.75 -14.78
CA GLU A 53 -7.21 -7.61 -14.10
C GLU A 53 -6.16 -6.84 -13.27
N ILE A 54 -5.30 -7.55 -12.54
CA ILE A 54 -4.19 -6.98 -11.77
C ILE A 54 -3.27 -6.17 -12.67
N SER A 55 -2.79 -6.74 -13.78
CA SER A 55 -1.89 -6.02 -14.69
C SER A 55 -2.50 -4.76 -15.28
N ARG A 56 -3.81 -4.76 -15.61
CA ARG A 56 -4.50 -3.56 -16.10
C ARG A 56 -4.65 -2.49 -15.01
N LEU A 57 -4.93 -2.89 -13.78
CA LEU A 57 -5.03 -1.96 -12.66
C LEU A 57 -3.66 -1.39 -12.26
N GLU A 58 -2.61 -2.20 -12.37
CA GLU A 58 -1.22 -1.79 -12.16
C GLU A 58 -0.79 -0.77 -13.21
N SER A 59 -1.06 -1.01 -14.51
CA SER A 59 -0.69 -0.05 -15.55
C SER A 59 -1.37 1.31 -15.32
N VAL A 60 -2.65 1.33 -14.97
CA VAL A 60 -3.37 2.57 -14.66
C VAL A 60 -2.78 3.23 -13.41
N ALA A 61 -2.49 2.46 -12.35
CA ALA A 61 -1.93 3.01 -11.12
C ALA A 61 -0.51 3.58 -11.33
N ASP A 62 0.31 2.91 -12.14
CA ASP A 62 1.66 3.34 -12.49
C ASP A 62 1.62 4.58 -13.39
N GLU A 63 0.69 4.65 -14.34
CA GLU A 63 0.45 5.86 -15.13
C GLU A 63 0.08 7.05 -14.24
N GLU A 64 -0.89 6.89 -13.34
CA GLU A 64 -1.27 7.94 -12.36
C GLU A 64 -0.10 8.37 -11.47
N ARG A 65 0.79 7.43 -11.11
CA ARG A 65 2.00 7.72 -10.33
C ARG A 65 3.10 8.38 -11.15
N SER A 66 3.21 8.04 -12.43
CA SER A 66 4.20 8.57 -13.37
C SER A 66 3.88 9.98 -13.85
N LYS A 67 2.62 10.43 -13.68
CA LYS A 67 2.24 11.80 -13.95
C LYS A 67 3.16 12.72 -13.14
N PRO A 68 3.83 13.69 -13.80
CA PRO A 68 4.60 14.68 -13.06
C PRO A 68 3.64 15.35 -12.09
N GLY A 69 3.95 15.27 -10.79
CA GLY A 69 3.18 15.96 -9.77
C GLY A 69 3.01 17.41 -10.21
N THR A 70 1.78 17.94 -10.13
CA THR A 70 1.50 19.35 -10.41
C THR A 70 2.58 20.16 -9.70
N GLY A 71 3.43 20.82 -10.48
CA GLY A 71 4.70 21.36 -9.99
C GLY A 71 4.49 22.08 -8.67
N ILE A 72 5.38 21.82 -7.71
CA ILE A 72 5.35 22.45 -6.38
C ILE A 72 5.05 23.93 -6.61
N GLN A 73 3.83 24.37 -6.28
CA GLN A 73 3.54 25.79 -6.28
C GLN A 73 4.56 26.38 -5.31
N LYS A 74 5.40 27.32 -5.78
CA LYS A 74 6.32 28.03 -4.91
C LYS A 74 5.47 28.73 -3.86
N LEU A 75 5.30 28.09 -2.71
CA LEU A 75 4.69 28.70 -1.54
C LEU A 75 5.53 29.92 -1.20
N SER A 76 4.89 31.06 -1.08
CA SER A 76 5.55 32.29 -0.66
C SER A 76 6.06 32.15 0.77
N SER A 77 7.08 32.94 1.15
CA SER A 77 7.62 32.88 2.52
C SER A 77 6.58 33.19 3.59
N ASP A 78 5.53 33.95 3.25
CA ASP A 78 4.45 34.29 4.19
C ASP A 78 3.48 33.12 4.39
N GLU A 79 3.21 32.35 3.34
CA GLU A 79 2.42 31.12 3.44
C GLU A 79 3.15 30.05 4.26
N LEU A 80 4.48 29.95 4.12
CA LEU A 80 5.32 29.06 4.94
C LEU A 80 5.33 29.48 6.42
N ARG A 81 5.42 30.78 6.70
CA ARG A 81 5.37 31.30 8.07
C ARG A 81 3.99 31.08 8.70
N ASN A 82 2.91 31.33 7.98
CA ASN A 82 1.58 31.02 8.46
C ASN A 82 1.43 29.52 8.73
N TYR A 83 1.93 28.64 7.87
CA TYR A 83 1.86 27.18 8.07
C TYR A 83 2.54 26.73 9.38
N ILE A 84 3.71 27.28 9.68
CA ILE A 84 4.46 26.98 10.93
C ILE A 84 3.74 27.55 12.16
N VAL A 85 3.17 28.75 12.04
CA VAL A 85 2.54 29.47 13.17
C VAL A 85 1.13 28.95 13.47
N THR A 86 0.34 28.63 12.45
CA THR A 86 -1.06 28.19 12.60
C THR A 86 -1.21 26.67 12.64
N GLY A 87 -0.20 25.91 12.20
CA GLY A 87 -0.21 24.45 12.30
C GLY A 87 -1.27 23.77 11.41
N ASP A 88 -1.77 24.45 10.38
CA ASP A 88 -2.76 23.89 9.45
C ASP A 88 -2.13 22.79 8.58
N VAL A 89 -2.02 21.59 9.17
CA VAL A 89 -1.58 20.36 8.51
C VAL A 89 -2.52 20.07 7.35
N ARG A 90 -2.04 20.26 6.12
CA ARG A 90 -2.65 19.57 4.99
C ARG A 90 -2.45 18.08 5.26
N SER A 91 -3.55 17.37 5.42
CA SER A 91 -3.61 15.91 5.33
C SER A 91 -3.09 15.48 3.95
N LEU A 92 -1.77 15.37 3.82
CA LEU A 92 -1.14 14.66 2.74
C LEU A 92 -1.60 13.21 2.87
N SER A 93 -2.60 12.84 2.09
CA SER A 93 -3.17 11.51 2.04
C SER A 93 -2.16 10.53 1.44
N THR A 94 -1.11 10.20 2.17
CA THR A 94 -0.42 8.93 1.97
C THR A 94 -1.33 7.88 2.58
N SER A 95 -1.99 7.10 1.74
CA SER A 95 -2.88 6.03 2.17
C SER A 95 -2.16 5.04 3.08
N THR A 96 -2.29 5.21 4.39
CA THR A 96 -2.13 4.16 5.38
C THR A 96 -3.27 4.32 6.36
N ASP A 97 -4.19 3.37 6.27
CA ASP A 97 -5.24 3.01 7.22
C ASP A 97 -5.62 4.00 8.35
N SER A 98 -6.87 4.46 8.29
CA SER A 98 -7.72 4.88 9.41
C SER A 98 -7.05 5.40 10.69
N GLY A 99 -6.89 6.72 10.79
CA GLY A 99 -7.19 7.46 12.03
C GLY A 99 -6.29 7.20 13.25
N ARG A 100 -5.06 6.73 13.07
CA ARG A 100 -4.05 6.71 14.14
C ARG A 100 -2.72 7.23 13.60
N ASP A 101 -2.37 8.44 14.02
CA ASP A 101 -1.00 8.99 14.06
C ASP A 101 -0.13 8.72 12.81
N GLY A 102 -0.63 9.05 11.62
CA GLY A 102 0.08 8.84 10.36
C GLY A 102 0.42 10.15 9.68
N GLY A 103 1.67 10.61 9.80
CA GLY A 103 2.16 11.71 8.95
C GLY A 103 3.32 12.55 9.48
N TYR A 104 4.10 12.11 10.47
CA TYR A 104 5.33 12.83 10.79
C TYR A 104 6.37 12.55 9.70
N THR A 105 6.86 13.58 9.03
CA THR A 105 8.07 13.51 8.18
C THR A 105 9.34 13.28 8.99
N VAL A 106 9.20 13.23 10.32
CA VAL A 106 10.26 13.13 11.32
C VAL A 106 9.87 12.03 12.31
N ILE A 107 10.82 11.22 12.79
CA ILE A 107 10.54 10.21 13.83
C ILE A 107 10.00 10.94 15.08
N PRO A 108 8.85 10.54 15.69
CA PRO A 108 8.20 11.29 16.77
C PRO A 108 9.06 11.58 18.01
N GLU A 109 10.11 10.79 18.22
CA GLU A 109 11.10 11.03 19.28
C GLU A 109 12.01 12.22 18.95
N LEU A 110 12.42 12.34 17.68
CA LEU A 110 13.27 13.42 17.21
C LEU A 110 12.52 14.77 17.20
N ASP A 111 11.23 14.76 16.85
CA ASP A 111 10.39 15.97 16.90
C ASP A 111 10.25 16.51 18.35
N ARG A 112 10.05 15.61 19.31
CA ARG A 112 10.03 15.96 20.74
C ARG A 112 11.36 16.54 21.22
N GLU A 113 12.48 15.98 20.76
CA GLU A 113 13.81 16.45 21.16
C GLU A 113 14.14 17.82 20.55
N VAL A 114 13.74 18.07 19.31
CA VAL A 114 13.87 19.38 18.64
C VAL A 114 13.03 20.44 19.35
N MET A 115 11.77 20.13 19.70
CA MET A 115 10.92 21.06 20.45
C MET A 115 11.47 21.36 21.84
N ARG A 116 12.07 20.36 22.51
CA ARG A 116 12.73 20.56 23.81
C ARG A 116 13.94 21.48 23.68
N GLN A 117 14.81 21.25 22.70
CA GLN A 117 15.97 22.12 22.47
C GLN A 117 15.55 23.56 22.11
N LEU A 118 14.53 23.74 21.28
CA LEU A 118 14.00 25.08 20.96
C LEU A 118 13.45 25.80 22.19
N GLN A 119 12.86 25.07 23.13
CA GLN A 119 12.34 25.63 24.37
C GLN A 119 13.46 25.96 25.37
N ASP A 120 14.52 25.14 25.41
CA ASP A 120 15.68 25.33 26.29
C ASP A 120 16.64 26.43 25.77
N ASP A 121 16.81 26.55 24.45
CA ASP A 121 17.66 27.57 23.79
C ASP A 121 16.91 28.89 23.50
N SER A 122 15.62 28.97 23.84
CA SER A 122 14.84 30.20 23.72
C SER A 122 15.36 31.26 24.69
N VAL A 123 16.05 32.28 24.15
CA VAL A 123 16.66 33.42 24.85
C VAL A 123 15.64 34.40 25.49
N MET A 124 14.45 33.92 25.84
CA MET A 124 13.43 34.64 26.61
C MET A 124 13.16 33.92 27.94
N ARG A 125 14.20 33.78 28.75
CA ARG A 125 14.11 33.68 30.21
C ARG A 125 15.25 34.42 30.87
#